data_AF-U5SFQ7-F1
#
_entry.id   AF-U5SFQ7-F1
#
_cell.length_a   1.000
_cell.length_b   1.000
_cell.length_c   1.000
_cell.angle_alpha   90.00
_cell.angle_beta   90.00
_cell.angle_gamma   90.00
#
_symmetry.space_group_name_H-M   'P 1'
#
loop_
_entity.id
_entity.type
_entity.pdbx_description
1 polymer ?
#
loop_
_entity_poly.entity_id
_entity_poly.type
_entity_poly.pdbx_seq_one_letter_code
_entity_poly.pdbx_strand_id
1 'polypeptide(L)'
;MKELILILAAIVNEIHDTLNQLFGMNMSDKDLHFWVMGIIGIIFFIGVYILFKIVGKWKFSTTILSFIYTFTMMTVLVFAIEIQQAITNRGNMEFADAAVGLWGFIVFFAVYVVVGVIYTIYSHIRKKKMKKVSKKLVEEQALMPEKPIEEPIKEPAVYRSQVKNKNKFKK
;
A
#
# COMPACT_ATOMS: atom_id res chain seq x y z
N MET A 1 -5.18 15.61 27.25
CA MET A 1 -4.71 15.99 25.89
C MET A 1 -4.51 17.50 25.74
N LYS A 2 -5.40 18.34 26.30
CA LYS A 2 -5.26 19.82 26.33
C LYS A 2 -3.91 20.33 26.85
N GLU A 3 -3.43 19.81 27.98
CA GLU A 3 -2.12 20.20 28.55
C GLU A 3 -0.95 19.86 27.62
N LEU A 4 -1.02 18.70 26.95
CA LEU A 4 -0.02 18.26 25.99
C LEU A 4 0.01 19.20 24.77
N ILE A 5 -1.15 19.62 24.28
CA ILE A 5 -1.24 20.63 23.21
C ILE A 5 -0.69 21.98 23.67
N LEU A 6 -0.98 22.41 24.90
CA LEU A 6 -0.46 23.68 25.42
C LEU A 6 1.07 23.64 25.57
N ILE A 7 1.63 22.52 26.03
CA ILE A 7 3.08 22.31 26.10
C ILE A 7 3.69 22.32 24.70
N LEU A 8 3.09 21.59 23.75
CA LEU A 8 3.55 21.58 22.35
C LEU A 8 3.48 22.98 21.72
N ALA A 9 2.39 23.71 21.94
CA ALA A 9 2.25 25.08 21.46
C ALA A 9 3.28 26.02 22.08
N ALA A 10 3.57 25.89 23.38
CA ALA A 10 4.61 26.66 24.05
C ALA A 10 6.00 26.35 23.46
N ILE A 11 6.33 25.08 23.23
CA ILE A 11 7.58 24.68 22.58
C ILE A 11 7.69 25.28 21.17
N VAL A 12 6.62 25.22 20.39
CA VAL A 12 6.59 25.79 19.04
C VAL A 12 6.80 27.30 19.06
N ASN A 13 6.16 28.00 20.00
CA ASN A 13 6.35 29.45 20.18
C ASN A 13 7.79 29.80 20.58
N GLU A 14 8.40 29.05 21.50
CA GLU A 14 9.81 29.26 21.88
C GLU A 14 10.77 29.03 20.69
N ILE A 15 10.52 28.01 19.88
CA ILE A 15 11.29 27.77 18.65
C ILE A 15 11.11 28.94 17.68
N HIS A 16 9.88 29.44 17.52
CA HIS A 16 9.56 30.57 16.67
C HIS A 16 10.33 31.84 17.08
N ASP A 17 10.32 32.16 18.37
CA ASP A 17 10.99 33.34 18.91
C ASP A 17 12.52 33.21 18.82
N THR A 18 13.06 32.01 19.07
CA THR A 18 14.50 31.72 18.94
C THR A 18 14.97 31.85 17.48
N LEU A 19 14.18 31.36 16.52
CA LEU A 19 14.51 31.49 15.09
C LEU A 19 14.47 32.95 14.65
N ASN A 20 13.47 33.73 15.09
CA ASN A 20 13.41 35.16 14.80
C ASN A 20 14.66 35.91 15.32
N GLN A 21 15.14 35.57 16.53
CA GLN A 21 16.38 36.15 17.07
C GLN A 21 17.62 35.73 16.28
N LEU A 22 17.74 34.45 15.90
CA LEU A 22 18.87 33.91 15.14
C LEU A 22 18.99 34.46 13.72
N PHE A 23 17.86 34.65 13.03
CA PHE A 23 17.86 35.20 11.68
C PHE A 23 18.06 36.72 11.65
N GLY A 24 17.99 37.40 12.81
CA GLY A 24 18.24 38.85 12.93
C GLY A 24 17.31 39.72 12.10
N MET A 25 16.22 39.14 11.59
CA MET A 25 15.24 39.81 10.75
C MET A 25 13.94 39.87 11.53
N ASN A 26 13.35 41.07 11.65
CA ASN A 26 11.96 41.24 12.08
C ASN A 26 11.03 40.72 10.96
N MET A 27 11.13 39.42 10.66
CA MET A 27 10.32 38.74 9.67
C MET A 27 8.88 38.66 10.15
N SER A 28 7.93 38.80 9.23
CA SER A 28 6.55 38.49 9.56
C SER A 28 6.39 36.99 9.79
N ASP A 29 5.40 36.58 10.57
CA ASP A 29 5.09 35.16 10.80
C ASP A 29 4.94 34.38 9.48
N LYS A 30 4.44 35.03 8.42
CA LYS A 30 4.31 34.41 7.08
C LYS A 30 5.66 34.13 6.44
N ASP A 31 6.60 35.05 6.54
CA ASP A 31 7.94 34.91 5.98
C ASP A 31 8.73 33.84 6.74
N LEU A 32 8.61 33.83 8.08
CA LEU A 32 9.23 32.81 8.90
C LEU A 32 8.62 31.42 8.59
N HIS A 33 7.30 31.30 8.48
CA HIS A 33 6.65 30.04 8.09
C HIS A 33 7.12 29.54 6.73
N PHE A 34 7.30 30.44 5.75
CA PHE A 34 7.81 30.05 4.43
C PHE A 34 9.18 29.35 4.54
N TRP A 35 10.13 29.99 5.23
CA TRP A 35 11.48 29.44 5.39
C TRP A 35 11.51 28.19 6.25
N VAL A 36 10.85 28.23 7.42
CA VAL A 36 10.83 27.11 8.36
C VAL A 36 10.16 25.89 7.74
N MET A 37 8.96 26.04 7.16
CA MET A 37 8.25 24.92 6.52
C MET A 37 8.98 24.43 5.28
N GLY A 38 9.60 25.33 4.50
CA GLY A 38 10.40 24.95 3.34
C GLY A 38 11.62 24.10 3.73
N ILE A 39 12.41 24.55 4.71
CA ILE A 39 13.62 23.84 5.16
C ILE A 39 13.25 22.50 5.83
N ILE A 40 12.33 22.53 6.80
CA ILE A 40 11.87 21.31 7.49
C ILE A 40 11.26 20.34 6.47
N GLY A 41 10.49 20.83 5.50
CA GLY A 41 9.89 20.04 4.44
C GLY A 41 10.92 19.30 3.59
N ILE A 42 12.00 19.97 3.16
CA ILE A 42 13.07 19.34 2.37
C ILE A 42 13.85 18.32 3.22
N ILE A 43 14.19 18.65 4.47
CA ILE A 43 14.86 17.72 5.39
C ILE A 43 14.01 16.46 5.58
N PHE A 44 12.71 16.63 5.85
CA PHE A 44 11.78 15.54 6.03
C PHE A 44 11.63 14.71 4.75
N PHE A 45 11.51 15.37 3.60
CA PHE A 45 11.45 14.70 2.30
C PHE A 45 12.69 13.81 2.06
N ILE A 46 13.90 14.32 2.32
CA ILE A 46 15.13 13.53 2.17
C ILE A 46 15.10 12.31 3.11
N GLY A 47 14.69 12.50 4.37
CA GLY A 47 14.56 11.41 5.33
C GLY A 47 13.58 10.33 4.87
N VAL A 48 12.36 10.73 4.47
CA VAL A 48 11.33 9.83 3.94
C VAL A 48 11.78 9.15 2.65
N TYR A 49 12.45 9.87 1.76
CA TYR A 49 12.99 9.33 0.51
C TYR A 49 14.01 8.21 0.79
N ILE A 50 14.93 8.42 1.73
CA ILE A 50 15.91 7.40 2.15
C ILE A 50 15.18 6.19 2.75
N LEU A 51 14.22 6.43 3.65
CA LEU A 51 13.39 5.38 4.24
C LEU A 51 12.69 4.55 3.16
N PHE A 52 12.09 5.19 2.16
CA PHE A 52 11.38 4.51 1.07
C PHE A 52 12.34 3.70 0.20
N LYS A 53 13.55 4.20 -0.05
CA LYS A 53 14.60 3.46 -0.76
C LYS A 53 15.04 2.21 0.00
N ILE A 54 15.09 2.27 1.34
CA ILE A 54 15.42 1.12 2.19
C ILE A 54 14.29 0.09 2.14
N VAL A 55 13.06 0.53 2.41
CA VAL A 55 11.86 -0.34 2.40
C VAL A 55 11.63 -0.94 1.01
N GLY A 56 11.92 -0.18 -0.05
CA GLY A 56 11.78 -0.61 -1.45
C GLY A 56 12.55 -1.89 -1.80
N LYS A 57 13.61 -2.21 -1.06
CA LYS A 57 14.41 -3.44 -1.26
C LYS A 57 13.76 -4.69 -0.67
N TRP A 58 12.71 -4.54 0.14
CA TRP A 58 12.06 -5.67 0.81
C TRP A 58 10.96 -6.28 -0.06
N LYS A 59 10.72 -7.59 0.12
CA LYS A 59 9.72 -8.34 -0.67
C LYS A 59 8.30 -7.79 -0.57
N PHE A 60 7.95 -7.21 0.58
CA PHE A 60 6.61 -6.65 0.85
C PHE A 60 6.63 -5.11 0.86
N SER A 61 7.58 -4.49 0.14
CA SER A 61 7.80 -3.05 0.13
C SER A 61 6.52 -2.24 -0.12
N THR A 62 5.74 -2.60 -1.14
CA THR A 62 4.47 -1.93 -1.46
C THR A 62 3.47 -1.98 -0.30
N THR A 63 3.31 -3.14 0.34
CA THR A 63 2.38 -3.30 1.48
C THR A 63 2.85 -2.49 2.68
N ILE A 64 4.15 -2.47 2.96
CA ILE A 64 4.73 -1.73 4.08
C ILE A 64 4.60 -0.22 3.85
N LEU A 65 4.92 0.27 2.65
CA LEU A 65 4.76 1.68 2.29
C LEU A 65 3.31 2.12 2.36
N SER A 66 2.38 1.28 1.87
CA SER A 66 0.95 1.54 1.97
C SER A 66 0.50 1.61 3.43
N PHE A 67 0.95 0.68 4.28
CA PHE A 67 0.64 0.69 5.71
C PHE A 67 1.17 1.95 6.39
N ILE A 68 2.44 2.32 6.19
CA ILE A 68 3.04 3.50 6.79
C ILE A 68 2.28 4.77 6.37
N TYR A 69 1.98 4.90 5.08
CA TYR A 69 1.25 6.06 4.56
C TYR A 69 -0.16 6.13 5.15
N THR A 70 -0.91 5.03 5.11
CA THR A 70 -2.26 5.00 5.68
C THR A 70 -2.25 5.20 7.20
N PHE A 71 -1.33 4.60 7.93
CA PHE A 71 -1.20 4.79 9.38
C PHE A 71 -0.91 6.27 9.73
N THR A 72 -0.03 6.91 8.98
CA THR A 72 0.26 8.35 9.13
C THR A 72 -1.00 9.19 8.88
N MET A 73 -1.73 8.90 7.80
CA MET A 73 -2.99 9.57 7.50
C MET A 73 -4.05 9.34 8.57
N MET A 74 -4.19 8.11 9.06
CA MET A 74 -5.12 7.78 10.16
C MET A 74 -4.76 8.55 11.44
N THR A 75 -3.46 8.72 11.72
CA THR A 75 -2.99 9.52 12.86
C THR A 75 -3.46 10.97 12.75
N VAL A 76 -3.25 11.60 11.60
CA VAL A 76 -3.73 12.97 11.35
C VAL A 76 -5.25 13.07 11.43
N LEU A 77 -5.99 12.11 10.85
CA LEU A 77 -7.45 12.09 10.85
C LEU A 77 -8.03 11.95 12.25
N VAL A 78 -7.50 11.03 13.04
CA VAL A 78 -7.96 10.79 14.41
C VAL A 78 -7.74 12.05 15.25
N PHE A 79 -6.55 12.65 15.21
CA PHE A 79 -6.31 13.91 15.92
C PHE A 79 -7.20 15.05 15.43
N ALA A 80 -7.47 15.14 14.13
CA ALA A 80 -8.37 16.17 13.59
C ALA A 80 -9.80 16.02 14.13
N ILE A 81 -10.30 14.79 14.23
CA ILE A 81 -11.62 14.49 14.79
C ILE A 81 -11.66 14.84 16.28
N GLU A 82 -10.66 14.42 17.05
CA GLU A 82 -10.56 14.70 18.49
C GLU A 82 -10.53 16.21 18.77
N ILE A 83 -9.68 16.96 18.06
CA ILE A 83 -9.60 18.42 18.18
C ILE A 83 -10.96 19.06 17.87
N GLN A 84 -11.63 18.62 16.80
CA GLN A 84 -12.94 19.13 16.42
C GLN A 84 -14.01 18.81 17.49
N GLN A 85 -13.98 17.63 18.09
CA GLN A 85 -14.91 17.24 19.15
C GLN A 85 -14.75 18.10 20.40
N ALA A 86 -13.51 18.43 20.75
CA ALA A 86 -13.22 19.33 21.87
C ALA A 86 -13.67 20.77 21.62
N ILE A 87 -13.48 21.30 20.41
CA ILE A 87 -13.93 22.65 20.06
C ILE A 87 -15.47 22.72 20.03
N THR A 88 -16.13 21.66 19.58
CA THR A 88 -17.59 21.59 19.47
C THR A 88 -18.30 21.12 20.73
N ASN A 89 -17.58 20.85 21.82
CA ASN A 89 -18.10 20.29 23.08
C ASN A 89 -18.94 19.02 22.90
N ARG A 90 -18.67 18.23 21.85
CA ARG A 90 -19.37 16.96 21.58
C ARG A 90 -18.71 15.75 22.22
N GLY A 91 -17.56 15.95 22.85
CA GLY A 91 -16.78 14.95 23.55
C GLY A 91 -15.66 15.61 24.36
N ASN A 92 -15.05 14.86 25.27
CA ASN A 92 -13.86 15.30 25.96
C ASN A 92 -12.64 14.97 25.07
N MET A 93 -11.62 15.83 25.01
CA MET A 93 -10.45 15.56 24.18
C MET A 93 -9.56 14.52 24.88
N GLU A 94 -9.80 13.24 24.61
CA GLU A 94 -9.13 12.13 25.28
C GLU A 94 -8.10 11.47 24.38
N PHE A 95 -6.84 11.45 24.84
CA PHE A 95 -5.77 10.78 24.10
C PHE A 95 -6.04 9.28 23.95
N ALA A 96 -6.81 8.70 24.88
CA ALA A 96 -7.26 7.33 24.82
C ALA A 96 -8.14 7.06 23.59
N ASP A 97 -9.07 7.96 23.25
CA ASP A 97 -9.94 7.81 22.08
C ASP A 97 -9.11 7.83 20.78
N ALA A 98 -8.10 8.71 20.73
CA ALA A 98 -7.16 8.72 19.62
C ALA A 98 -6.37 7.40 19.49
N ALA A 99 -5.84 6.92 20.62
CA ALA A 99 -5.07 5.68 20.67
C ALA A 99 -5.93 4.47 20.27
N VAL A 100 -7.19 4.40 20.74
CA VAL A 100 -8.14 3.34 20.38
C VAL A 100 -8.49 3.39 18.90
N GLY A 101 -8.69 4.58 18.33
CA GLY A 101 -8.92 4.76 16.90
C GLY A 101 -7.77 4.19 16.04
N LEU A 102 -6.52 4.48 16.43
CA LEU A 102 -5.34 3.92 15.77
C LEU A 102 -5.18 2.41 16.01
N TRP A 103 -5.50 1.95 17.22
CA TRP A 103 -5.50 0.53 17.55
C TRP A 103 -6.45 -0.27 16.67
N GLY A 104 -7.65 0.26 16.42
CA GLY A 104 -8.62 -0.34 15.50
C GLY A 104 -8.02 -0.59 14.12
N PHE A 105 -7.33 0.41 13.55
CA PHE A 105 -6.64 0.25 12.27
C PHE A 105 -5.58 -0.86 12.30
N ILE A 106 -4.76 -0.93 13.34
CA ILE A 106 -3.74 -1.98 13.51
C ILE A 106 -4.39 -3.37 13.56
N VAL A 107 -5.46 -3.53 14.33
CA VAL A 107 -6.19 -4.81 14.45
C VAL A 107 -6.78 -5.24 13.10
N PHE A 108 -7.48 -4.35 12.39
CA PHE A 108 -8.04 -4.68 11.08
C PHE A 108 -6.95 -4.98 10.03
N PHE A 109 -5.82 -4.27 10.08
CA PHE A 109 -4.69 -4.57 9.22
C PHE A 109 -4.07 -5.94 9.53
N ALA A 110 -3.98 -6.33 10.79
CA ALA A 110 -3.52 -7.66 11.17
C ALA A 110 -4.42 -8.77 10.59
N VAL A 111 -5.74 -8.58 10.63
CA VAL A 111 -6.70 -9.49 9.97
C VAL A 111 -6.44 -9.58 8.46
N TYR A 112 -6.24 -8.45 7.78
CA TYR A 112 -5.89 -8.42 6.36
C TYR A 112 -4.62 -9.24 6.05
N VAL A 113 -3.56 -9.10 6.86
CA VAL A 113 -2.31 -9.85 6.69
C VAL A 113 -2.54 -11.35 6.87
N VAL A 114 -3.28 -11.76 7.90
CA VAL A 114 -3.60 -13.17 8.16
C VAL A 114 -4.36 -13.79 6.98
N VAL A 115 -5.38 -13.11 6.46
CA VAL A 115 -6.14 -13.57 5.28
C VAL A 115 -5.23 -13.70 4.05
N GLY A 116 -4.34 -12.73 3.82
CA GLY A 116 -3.37 -12.76 2.72
C GLY A 116 -2.40 -13.94 2.80
N VAL A 117 -1.93 -14.28 4.01
CA VAL A 117 -1.07 -15.45 4.24
C VAL A 117 -1.82 -16.75 3.94
N ILE A 118 -3.05 -16.91 4.45
CA ILE A 118 -3.88 -18.10 4.20
C ILE A 118 -4.12 -18.29 2.69
N TYR A 119 -4.49 -17.22 1.97
CA TYR A 119 -4.69 -17.27 0.52
C TYR A 119 -3.40 -17.66 -0.23
N THR A 120 -2.26 -17.11 0.21
CA THR A 120 -0.96 -17.44 -0.36
C THR A 120 -0.63 -18.92 -0.18
N ILE A 121 -0.82 -19.48 1.02
CA ILE A 121 -0.60 -20.91 1.30
C ILE A 121 -1.54 -21.78 0.44
N TYR A 122 -2.84 -21.47 0.41
CA TYR A 122 -3.83 -22.19 -0.38
C TYR A 122 -3.46 -22.23 -1.87
N SER A 123 -3.07 -21.09 -2.45
CA SER A 123 -2.70 -21.00 -3.86
C SER A 123 -1.43 -21.79 -4.19
N HIS A 124 -0.45 -21.86 -3.28
CA HIS A 124 0.77 -22.66 -3.47
C HIS A 124 0.47 -24.17 -3.48
N ILE A 125 -0.42 -24.64 -2.60
CA ILE A 125 -0.83 -26.05 -2.54
C ILE A 125 -1.56 -26.45 -3.82
N ARG A 126 -2.48 -25.60 -4.31
CA ARG A 126 -3.23 -25.85 -5.56
C ARG A 126 -2.30 -25.94 -6.78
N LYS A 127 -1.33 -25.03 -6.90
CA LYS A 127 -0.33 -25.04 -8.00
C LYS A 127 0.55 -26.29 -7.97
N LYS A 128 0.97 -26.76 -6.78
CA LYS A 128 1.73 -28.03 -6.65
C LYS A 128 0.90 -29.24 -7.09
N LYS A 129 -0.38 -29.31 -6.72
CA LYS A 129 -1.30 -30.38 -7.19
C LYS A 129 -1.42 -30.38 -8.72
N MET A 130 -1.65 -29.21 -9.33
CA MET A 130 -1.77 -29.08 -10.79
C MET A 130 -0.48 -29.50 -11.54
N LYS A 131 0.70 -29.10 -11.05
CA LYS A 131 1.99 -29.53 -11.64
C LYS A 131 2.20 -31.05 -11.52
N LYS A 132 1.81 -31.66 -10.40
CA LYS A 132 1.93 -33.11 -10.20
C LYS A 132 0.99 -33.89 -11.11
N VAL A 133 -0.24 -33.41 -11.30
CA VAL A 133 -1.21 -33.99 -12.26
C VAL A 133 -0.70 -33.86 -13.69
N SER A 134 -0.23 -32.68 -14.10
CA SER A 134 0.30 -32.46 -15.45
C SER A 134 1.52 -33.34 -15.75
N LYS A 135 2.44 -33.52 -14.78
CA LYS A 135 3.60 -34.40 -14.97
C LYS A 135 3.19 -35.86 -15.10
N LYS A 136 2.23 -36.31 -14.30
CA LYS A 136 1.71 -37.69 -14.37
C LYS A 136 1.04 -37.97 -15.73
N LEU A 137 0.27 -37.03 -16.27
CA LEU A 137 -0.35 -37.16 -17.60
C LEU A 137 0.68 -37.24 -18.74
N VAL A 138 1.79 -36.50 -18.64
CA VAL A 138 2.88 -36.55 -19.63
C VAL A 138 3.65 -37.88 -19.54
N GLU A 139 3.92 -38.39 -18.33
CA GLU A 139 4.52 -39.72 -18.14
C GLU A 139 3.62 -40.85 -18.65
N GLU A 140 2.30 -40.74 -18.40
CA GLU A 140 1.31 -41.72 -18.84
C GLU A 140 1.13 -41.71 -20.36
N GLN A 141 1.17 -40.54 -21.01
CA GLN A 141 1.19 -40.42 -22.48
C GLN A 141 2.49 -40.92 -23.12
N ALA A 142 3.64 -40.77 -22.45
CA ALA A 142 4.93 -41.27 -22.95
C ALA A 142 5.08 -42.80 -22.84
N LEU A 143 4.27 -43.44 -21.98
CA LEU A 143 4.21 -44.90 -21.80
C LEU A 143 3.12 -45.57 -22.64
N MET A 144 2.27 -44.82 -23.32
CA MET A 144 1.33 -45.38 -24.28
C MET A 144 2.12 -45.86 -25.52
N PRO A 145 1.92 -47.12 -25.95
CA PRO A 145 2.55 -47.59 -27.18
C PRO A 145 2.13 -46.68 -28.32
N GLU A 146 3.10 -46.32 -29.18
CA GLU A 146 2.86 -45.52 -30.37
C GLU A 146 1.72 -46.18 -31.15
N LYS A 147 0.55 -45.52 -31.15
CA LYS A 147 -0.62 -46.04 -31.84
C LYS A 147 -0.20 -46.15 -33.31
N PRO A 148 -0.44 -47.29 -34.00
CA PRO A 148 -0.12 -47.40 -35.41
C PRO A 148 -0.70 -46.18 -36.11
N ILE A 149 0.11 -45.53 -36.95
CA ILE A 149 -0.32 -44.41 -37.77
C ILE A 149 -1.52 -44.92 -38.58
N GLU A 150 -2.74 -44.61 -38.12
CA GLU A 150 -3.94 -44.82 -38.91
C GLU A 150 -3.77 -43.92 -40.13
N GLU A 151 -3.55 -44.55 -41.29
CA GLU A 151 -3.49 -43.88 -42.58
C GLU A 151 -4.63 -42.86 -42.66
N PRO A 152 -4.38 -41.67 -43.20
CA PRO A 152 -5.39 -40.63 -43.27
C PRO A 152 -6.53 -41.16 -44.14
N ILE A 153 -7.67 -41.46 -43.50
CA ILE A 153 -8.93 -41.69 -44.18
C ILE A 153 -9.15 -40.44 -45.04
N LYS A 154 -9.14 -40.63 -46.36
CA LYS A 154 -9.35 -39.57 -47.34
C LYS A 154 -10.74 -38.98 -47.11
N GLU A 155 -10.79 -37.88 -46.38
CA GLU A 155 -12.01 -37.10 -46.22
C GLU A 155 -12.36 -36.46 -47.58
N PRO A 156 -13.55 -36.70 -48.14
CA PRO A 156 -13.92 -36.14 -49.43
C PRO A 156 -13.95 -34.61 -49.32
N ALA A 157 -13.26 -33.98 -50.27
CA ALA A 157 -13.02 -32.55 -50.33
C ALA A 157 -14.31 -31.75 -50.56
N VAL A 158 -15.15 -31.60 -49.54
CA VAL A 158 -16.35 -30.76 -49.60
C VAL A 158 -16.60 -30.08 -48.24
N TYR A 159 -15.67 -29.26 -47.73
CA TYR A 159 -16.02 -28.17 -46.78
C TYR A 159 -14.85 -27.19 -46.52
N ARG A 160 -14.15 -26.73 -47.56
CA ARG A 160 -13.08 -25.72 -47.41
C ARG A 160 -13.37 -24.47 -48.24
N SER A 161 -14.47 -23.78 -47.95
CA SER A 161 -14.76 -22.50 -48.61
C SER A 161 -15.44 -21.43 -47.74
N GLN A 162 -15.59 -21.59 -46.42
CA GLN A 162 -16.38 -20.62 -45.62
C GLN A 162 -15.67 -19.95 -44.43
N VAL A 163 -14.36 -20.15 -44.22
CA VAL A 163 -13.66 -19.49 -43.09
C VAL A 163 -12.40 -18.77 -43.56
N LYS A 164 -12.57 -17.81 -44.46
CA LYS A 164 -11.49 -16.88 -44.84
C LYS A 164 -12.02 -15.48 -45.10
N ASN A 165 -12.88 -14.96 -44.22
CA ASN A 165 -13.18 -13.53 -44.21
C ASN A 165 -13.88 -13.09 -42.92
N LYS A 166 -13.11 -12.94 -41.83
CA LYS A 166 -13.45 -12.08 -40.70
C LYS A 166 -12.27 -12.09 -39.74
N ASN A 167 -11.33 -11.19 -39.98
CA ASN A 167 -10.45 -10.57 -38.96
C ASN A 167 -9.50 -9.60 -39.67
N LYS A 168 -10.10 -8.59 -40.31
CA LYS A 168 -9.47 -7.30 -40.55
C LYS A 168 -10.40 -6.29 -39.91
N PHE A 169 -9.84 -5.42 -39.08
CA PHE A 169 -10.48 -4.39 -38.25
C PHE A 169 -11.01 -4.85 -36.89
N LYS A 170 -10.14 -4.71 -35.87
CA LYS A 170 -10.32 -3.63 -34.88
C LYS A 170 -8.96 -3.26 -34.30
N LYS A 171 -8.57 -2.01 -34.56
CA LYS A 171 -7.56 -1.25 -33.81
C LYS A 171 -8.11 -0.93 -32.42
#